data_AF-A0A838MUV2-F1
#
_entry.id   AF-A0A838MUV2-F1
#
_cell.length_a   1.000
_cell.length_b   1.000
_cell.length_c   1.000
_cell.angle_alpha   90.00
_cell.angle_beta   90.00
_cell.angle_gamma   90.00
#
_symmetry.space_group_name_H-M   'P 1'
#
loop_
_entity.id
_entity.type
_entity.pdbx_description
1 polymer ?
#
loop_
_entity_poly.entity_id
_entity_poly.type
_entity_poly.pdbx_seq_one_letter_code
_entity_poly.pdbx_strand_id
1 'polypeptide(L)'
;MVKALAAQRQTTLAAVREFDQQIEALCRAHEDCQLFASLPGAGRVYASRLLTAMGSNRERWQSADERLCFSSIAPVVERSGKSLWTRWRYFCPKFIRQSFVEYAGESIRHSEWAQAFYGSQKAKGKSHQAAVCARAYKWIRIIFRCWQTRTKYDEARYVECLRKQGSKLVGEVASVAA
;
A
#
# COMPACT_ATOMS: atom_id res chain seq x y z
N MET A 1 26.69 -5.83 30.62
CA MET A 1 25.72 -5.16 29.71
C MET A 1 25.56 -5.87 28.37
N VAL A 2 26.62 -6.04 27.55
CA VAL A 2 26.52 -6.63 26.19
C VAL A 2 25.93 -8.06 26.19
N LYS A 3 26.39 -8.95 27.08
CA LYS A 3 25.86 -10.32 27.19
C LYS A 3 24.35 -10.37 27.50
N ALA A 4 23.86 -9.44 28.33
CA ALA A 4 22.44 -9.35 28.68
C ALA A 4 21.60 -8.86 27.49
N LEU A 5 22.05 -7.82 26.77
CA LEU A 5 21.38 -7.32 25.56
C LEU A 5 21.35 -8.39 24.45
N ALA A 6 22.41 -9.17 24.29
CA ALA A 6 22.46 -10.27 23.32
C ALA A 6 21.43 -11.36 23.63
N ALA A 7 21.28 -11.73 24.91
CA ALA A 7 20.26 -12.68 25.36
C ALA A 7 18.84 -12.14 25.10
N GLN A 8 18.57 -10.87 25.46
CA GLN A 8 17.28 -10.23 25.19
C GLN A 8 16.95 -10.21 23.70
N ARG A 9 17.90 -9.83 22.84
CA ARG A 9 17.73 -9.84 21.38
C ARG A 9 17.33 -11.22 20.87
N GLN A 10 17.99 -12.27 21.34
CA GLN A 10 17.70 -13.65 20.91
C GLN A 10 16.28 -14.05 21.27
N THR A 11 15.84 -13.75 22.49
CA THR A 11 14.47 -14.00 22.95
C THR A 11 13.45 -13.21 22.14
N THR A 12 13.69 -11.91 21.90
CA THR A 12 12.80 -11.08 21.08
C THR A 12 12.68 -11.62 19.66
N LEU A 13 13.77 -12.07 19.03
CA LEU A 13 13.71 -12.68 17.69
C LEU A 13 12.94 -14.01 17.67
N ALA A 14 13.00 -14.79 18.74
CA ALA A 14 12.19 -16.00 18.89
C ALA A 14 10.69 -15.64 18.95
N ALA A 15 10.33 -14.67 19.81
CA ALA A 15 8.95 -14.19 19.93
C ALA A 15 8.41 -13.59 18.63
N VAL A 16 9.20 -12.82 17.89
CA VAL A 16 8.80 -12.28 16.58
C VAL A 16 8.45 -13.41 15.60
N ARG A 17 9.26 -14.47 15.53
CA ARG A 17 8.98 -15.62 14.65
C ARG A 17 7.71 -16.36 15.06
N GLU A 18 7.46 -16.50 16.35
CA GLU A 18 6.23 -17.10 16.86
C GLU A 18 5.00 -16.27 16.47
N PHE A 19 5.06 -14.95 16.69
CA PHE A 19 3.97 -14.07 16.29
C PHE A 19 3.74 -14.04 14.79
N ASP A 20 4.80 -14.09 13.97
CA ASP A 20 4.66 -14.19 12.52
C ASP A 20 3.87 -15.44 12.11
N GLN A 21 4.13 -16.59 12.75
CA GLN A 21 3.38 -17.83 12.50
C GLN A 21 1.92 -17.72 12.93
N GLN A 22 1.66 -17.14 14.11
CA GLN A 22 0.29 -16.93 14.60
C GLN A 22 -0.50 -15.97 13.69
N ILE A 23 0.11 -14.86 13.27
CA ILE A 23 -0.48 -13.89 12.34
C ILE A 23 -0.78 -14.56 11.00
N GLU A 24 0.13 -15.38 10.49
CA GLU A 24 -0.08 -16.11 9.23
C GLU A 24 -1.27 -17.08 9.34
N ALA A 25 -1.37 -17.84 10.44
CA ALA A 25 -2.49 -18.74 10.69
C ALA A 25 -3.82 -17.97 10.79
N LEU A 26 -3.85 -16.87 11.55
CA LEU A 26 -5.04 -16.03 11.71
C LEU A 26 -5.47 -15.36 10.40
N CYS A 27 -4.53 -14.87 9.59
CA CYS A 27 -4.87 -14.33 8.27
C CYS A 27 -5.49 -15.42 7.41
N ARG A 28 -4.85 -16.60 7.29
CA ARG A 28 -5.36 -17.68 6.43
C ARG A 28 -6.77 -18.13 6.80
N ALA A 29 -7.14 -18.05 8.09
CA ALA A 29 -8.48 -18.36 8.56
C ALA A 29 -9.53 -17.26 8.23
N HIS A 30 -9.11 -16.03 7.91
CA HIS A 30 -10.00 -14.92 7.62
C HIS A 30 -10.47 -14.93 6.14
N GLU A 31 -11.78 -14.75 5.92
CA GLU A 31 -12.41 -14.81 4.59
C GLU A 31 -11.72 -13.92 3.53
N ASP A 32 -11.42 -12.68 3.91
CA ASP A 32 -10.81 -11.70 3.02
C ASP A 32 -9.28 -11.86 2.83
N CYS A 33 -8.59 -12.78 3.52
CA CYS A 33 -7.13 -12.86 3.39
C CYS A 33 -6.70 -13.18 1.95
N GLN A 34 -7.49 -14.00 1.23
CA GLN A 34 -7.26 -14.30 -0.19
C GLN A 34 -7.39 -13.08 -1.11
N LEU A 35 -8.18 -12.07 -0.72
CA LEU A 35 -8.29 -10.82 -1.46
C LEU A 35 -6.99 -10.03 -1.38
N PHE A 36 -6.42 -9.90 -0.18
CA PHE A 36 -5.17 -9.18 0.01
C PHE A 36 -3.95 -9.99 -0.46
N ALA A 37 -3.99 -11.32 -0.38
CA ALA A 37 -2.94 -12.19 -0.90
C ALA A 37 -2.87 -12.18 -2.43
N SER A 38 -3.97 -11.85 -3.13
CA SER A 38 -3.99 -11.71 -4.60
C SER A 38 -3.22 -10.48 -5.12
N LEU A 39 -2.85 -9.56 -4.22
CA LEU A 39 -2.12 -8.36 -4.59
C LEU A 39 -0.67 -8.68 -4.95
N PRO A 40 -0.11 -8.04 -6.00
CA PRO A 40 1.23 -8.33 -6.49
C PRO A 40 2.28 -8.04 -5.42
N GLY A 41 3.05 -9.07 -5.06
CA GLY A 41 4.10 -8.96 -4.04
C GLY A 41 3.60 -8.88 -2.60
N ALA A 42 2.29 -9.00 -2.33
CA ALA A 42 1.81 -8.86 -0.96
C ALA A 42 2.32 -9.98 -0.04
N GLY A 43 2.30 -11.22 -0.54
CA GLY A 43 2.74 -12.40 0.22
C GLY A 43 2.04 -12.51 1.58
N ARG A 44 2.62 -13.30 2.49
CA ARG A 44 2.06 -13.48 3.85
C ARG A 44 2.12 -12.22 4.73
N VAL A 45 3.13 -11.38 4.52
CA VAL A 45 3.42 -10.23 5.39
C VAL A 45 2.50 -9.06 5.06
N TYR A 46 2.44 -8.62 3.80
CA TYR A 46 1.62 -7.46 3.47
C TYR A 46 0.14 -7.83 3.37
N ALA A 47 -0.21 -9.07 3.01
CA ALA A 47 -1.62 -9.48 3.00
C ALA A 47 -2.27 -9.31 4.38
N SER A 48 -1.64 -9.84 5.44
CA SER A 48 -2.14 -9.70 6.82
C SER A 48 -2.14 -8.25 7.29
N ARG A 49 -1.10 -7.48 6.99
CA ARG A 49 -1.02 -6.06 7.35
C ARG A 49 -2.09 -5.21 6.66
N LEU A 50 -2.34 -5.45 5.38
CA LEU A 50 -3.36 -4.72 4.60
C LEU A 50 -4.77 -5.12 5.04
N LEU A 51 -4.99 -6.41 5.32
CA LEU A 51 -6.23 -6.90 5.92
C LEU A 51 -6.53 -6.17 7.23
N THR A 52 -5.58 -6.16 8.16
CA THR A 52 -5.70 -5.43 9.44
C THR A 52 -5.88 -3.93 9.22
N ALA A 53 -5.19 -3.36 8.24
CA ALA A 53 -5.30 -1.94 7.94
C ALA A 53 -6.74 -1.59 7.51
N MET A 54 -7.31 -2.33 6.55
CA MET A 54 -8.66 -2.08 6.04
C MET A 54 -9.73 -2.41 7.08
N GLY A 55 -9.56 -3.53 7.79
CA GLY A 55 -10.50 -4.08 8.76
C GLY A 55 -11.59 -4.95 8.12
N SER A 56 -12.38 -5.61 8.96
CA SER A 56 -13.47 -6.51 8.52
C SER A 56 -14.80 -5.77 8.32
N ASN A 57 -15.01 -4.64 9.01
CA ASN A 57 -16.22 -3.82 8.84
C ASN A 57 -16.11 -2.92 7.59
N ARG A 58 -16.89 -3.26 6.56
CA ARG A 58 -16.92 -2.58 5.25
C ARG A 58 -17.64 -1.23 5.26
N GLU A 59 -18.60 -1.07 6.16
CA GLU A 59 -19.43 0.12 6.30
C GLU A 59 -18.73 1.24 7.06
N ARG A 60 -17.61 0.91 7.74
CA ARG A 60 -16.77 1.89 8.44
C ARG A 60 -16.32 3.05 7.55
N TRP A 61 -16.14 2.80 6.26
CA TRP A 61 -15.61 3.76 5.30
C TRP A 61 -16.58 3.92 4.13
N GLN A 62 -17.09 5.13 3.92
CA GLN A 62 -18.02 5.44 2.83
C GLN A 62 -17.30 5.58 1.49
N SER A 63 -16.01 5.96 1.52
CA SER A 63 -15.22 6.16 0.31
C SER A 63 -13.74 5.80 0.49
N ALA A 64 -13.05 5.61 -0.64
CA ALA A 64 -11.61 5.43 -0.65
C ALA A 64 -10.87 6.69 -0.16
N ASP A 65 -11.47 7.88 -0.29
CA ASP A 65 -10.87 9.15 0.13
C ASP A 65 -10.81 9.27 1.65
N GLU A 66 -11.84 8.78 2.37
CA GLU A 66 -11.78 8.66 3.83
C GLU A 66 -10.61 7.78 4.27
N ARG A 67 -10.41 6.66 3.56
CA ARG A 67 -9.31 5.73 3.84
C ARG A 67 -7.93 6.36 3.56
N LEU A 68 -7.81 7.13 2.49
CA LEU A 68 -6.61 7.89 2.16
C LEU A 68 -6.30 8.96 3.20
N CYS A 69 -7.31 9.67 3.68
CA CYS A 69 -7.18 10.68 4.74
C CYS A 69 -6.77 10.03 6.07
N PHE A 70 -7.43 8.95 6.48
CA PHE A 70 -7.12 8.25 7.72
C PHE A 70 -5.70 7.65 7.74
N SER A 71 -5.27 7.07 6.63
CA SER A 71 -3.90 6.54 6.47
C SER A 71 -2.83 7.62 6.29
N SER A 72 -3.24 8.89 6.15
CA SER A 72 -2.35 10.04 5.94
C SER A 72 -1.48 9.97 4.69
N ILE A 73 -1.95 9.20 3.71
CA ILE A 73 -1.39 9.15 2.35
C ILE A 73 -1.97 10.28 1.49
N ALA A 74 -3.21 10.69 1.75
CA ALA A 74 -3.75 11.92 1.16
C ALA A 74 -2.94 13.14 1.66
N PRO A 75 -2.40 13.97 0.74
CA PRO A 75 -1.76 15.20 1.14
C PRO A 75 -2.77 16.19 1.70
N VAL A 76 -2.33 17.02 2.64
CA VAL A 76 -3.04 18.23 3.07
C VAL A 76 -2.47 19.39 2.28
N VAL A 77 -3.34 20.00 1.48
CA VAL A 77 -3.00 21.21 0.71
C VAL A 77 -3.56 22.39 1.47
N GLU A 78 -2.70 23.28 1.91
CA GLU A 78 -3.05 24.52 2.58
C GLU A 78 -2.73 25.69 1.64
N ARG A 79 -3.69 26.61 1.52
CA ARG A 79 -3.62 27.77 0.65
C ARG A 79 -3.99 29.01 1.46
N SER A 80 -3.14 30.02 1.44
CA SER A 80 -3.39 31.30 2.10
C SER A 80 -2.87 32.44 1.22
N GLY A 81 -3.78 33.28 0.71
CA GLY A 81 -3.44 34.37 -0.21
C GLY A 81 -2.63 33.87 -1.42
N LYS A 82 -1.36 34.27 -1.48
CA LYS A 82 -0.41 33.88 -2.54
C LYS A 82 0.41 32.62 -2.22
N SER A 83 0.25 32.04 -1.04
CA SER A 83 1.02 30.90 -0.57
C SER A 83 0.26 29.59 -0.75
N LEU A 84 0.95 28.58 -1.28
CA LEU A 84 0.49 27.21 -1.44
C LEU A 84 1.55 26.28 -0.85
N TRP A 85 1.20 25.50 0.16
CA TRP A 85 2.07 24.44 0.66
C TRP A 85 1.32 23.13 0.79
N THR A 86 2.04 22.03 0.59
CA THR A 86 1.52 20.68 0.70
C THR A 86 2.28 19.96 1.79
N ARG A 87 1.57 19.43 2.78
CA ARG A 87 2.15 18.67 3.89
C ARG A 87 1.43 17.35 4.08
N TRP A 88 2.04 16.44 4.84
CA TRP A 88 1.35 15.25 5.34
C TRP A 88 0.49 15.57 6.57
N ARG A 89 -0.39 14.63 6.93
CA ARG A 89 -1.13 14.68 8.20
C ARG A 89 -0.22 14.13 9.31
N TYR A 90 0.06 14.95 10.32
CA TYR A 90 0.96 14.57 11.42
C TYR A 90 0.35 13.49 12.32
N PHE A 91 -0.93 13.62 12.66
CA PHE A 91 -1.62 12.67 13.52
C PHE A 91 -2.22 11.54 12.68
N CYS A 92 -1.55 10.39 12.70
CA CYS A 92 -1.97 9.23 11.92
C CYS A 92 -1.61 7.90 12.61
N PRO A 93 -2.37 6.82 12.39
CA PRO A 93 -1.96 5.50 12.82
C PRO A 93 -0.72 5.08 12.02
N LYS A 94 0.45 5.12 12.67
CA LYS A 94 1.76 4.89 12.03
C LYS A 94 1.83 3.54 11.32
N PHE A 95 1.32 2.49 11.96
CA PHE A 95 1.27 1.14 11.40
C PHE A 95 0.50 1.11 10.07
N ILE A 96 -0.67 1.76 10.01
CA ILE A 96 -1.50 1.76 8.81
C ILE A 96 -0.81 2.47 7.66
N ARG A 97 -0.24 3.66 7.93
CA ARG A 97 0.53 4.40 6.93
C ARG A 97 1.70 3.57 6.42
N GLN A 98 2.48 3.00 7.34
CA GLN A 98 3.64 2.16 7.03
C GLN A 98 3.25 0.96 6.18
N SER A 99 2.15 0.26 6.51
CA SER A 99 1.67 -0.89 5.75
C SER A 99 1.37 -0.57 4.29
N PHE A 100 0.72 0.57 4.00
CA PHE A 100 0.46 0.97 2.61
C PHE A 100 1.72 1.44 1.88
N VAL A 101 2.60 2.20 2.54
CA VAL A 101 3.84 2.70 1.92
C VAL A 101 4.79 1.55 1.59
N GLU A 102 4.99 0.61 2.52
CA GLU A 102 5.89 -0.52 2.31
C GLU A 102 5.33 -1.50 1.27
N TYR A 103 4.03 -1.82 1.32
CA TYR A 103 3.41 -2.62 0.26
C TYR A 103 3.50 -1.92 -1.10
N ALA A 104 3.24 -0.61 -1.17
CA ALA A 104 3.42 0.11 -2.41
C ALA A 104 4.87 0.00 -2.86
N GLY A 105 5.87 0.14 -1.98
CA GLY A 105 7.28 -0.11 -2.27
C GLY A 105 7.52 -1.48 -2.88
N GLU A 106 7.00 -2.52 -2.24
CA GLU A 106 7.12 -3.92 -2.67
C GLU A 106 6.56 -4.14 -4.08
N SER A 107 5.36 -3.63 -4.35
CA SER A 107 4.66 -3.84 -5.62
C SER A 107 5.42 -3.39 -6.86
N ILE A 108 6.45 -2.53 -6.74
CA ILE A 108 7.32 -2.14 -7.88
C ILE A 108 7.88 -3.37 -8.59
N ARG A 109 8.27 -4.38 -7.82
CA ARG A 109 8.98 -5.55 -8.34
C ARG A 109 8.05 -6.60 -8.96
N HIS A 110 6.75 -6.46 -8.73
CA HIS A 110 5.76 -7.50 -9.01
C HIS A 110 4.60 -7.03 -9.90
N SER A 111 4.56 -5.74 -10.26
CA SER A 111 3.50 -5.15 -11.07
C SER A 111 4.07 -4.16 -12.08
N GLU A 112 3.71 -4.36 -13.34
CA GLU A 112 4.22 -3.59 -14.48
C GLU A 112 3.76 -2.14 -14.40
N TRP A 113 2.49 -1.89 -14.06
CA TRP A 113 2.02 -0.52 -13.91
C TRP A 113 2.64 0.17 -12.69
N ALA A 114 2.90 -0.57 -11.62
CA ALA A 114 3.53 -0.04 -10.42
C ALA A 114 4.97 0.41 -10.70
N GLN A 115 5.70 -0.37 -11.52
CA GLN A 115 7.04 -0.06 -12.01
C GLN A 115 7.03 1.14 -12.96
N ALA A 116 6.18 1.11 -13.99
CA ALA A 116 6.03 2.20 -14.95
C ALA A 116 5.70 3.54 -14.26
N PHE A 117 4.73 3.51 -13.34
CA PHE A 117 4.36 4.70 -12.57
C PHE A 117 5.51 5.18 -11.67
N TYR A 118 6.28 4.27 -11.08
CA TYR A 118 7.46 4.66 -10.30
C TYR A 118 8.49 5.38 -11.19
N GLY A 119 8.81 4.79 -12.34
CA GLY A 119 9.74 5.34 -13.31
C GLY A 119 9.33 6.74 -13.76
N SER A 120 8.07 6.94 -14.12
CA SER A 120 7.61 8.26 -14.58
C SER A 120 7.59 9.32 -13.48
N GLN A 121 7.36 8.94 -12.23
CA GLN A 121 7.47 9.87 -11.10
C GLN A 121 8.94 10.23 -10.81
N LYS A 122 9.86 9.28 -10.97
CA LYS A 122 11.31 9.53 -10.89
C LYS A 122 11.80 10.43 -12.02
N ALA A 123 11.33 10.23 -13.25
CA ALA A 123 11.64 11.09 -14.40
C ALA A 123 11.16 12.54 -14.20
N LYS A 124 10.07 12.75 -13.46
CA LYS A 124 9.59 14.08 -13.03
C LYS A 124 10.40 14.71 -11.89
N GLY A 125 11.54 14.12 -11.51
CA GLY A 125 12.40 14.64 -10.45
C GLY A 125 11.91 14.38 -9.02
N LYS A 126 10.88 13.52 -8.82
CA LYS A 126 10.40 13.24 -7.45
C LYS A 126 11.39 12.40 -6.66
N SER A 127 11.44 12.63 -5.35
CA SER A 127 12.15 11.77 -4.41
C SER A 127 11.55 10.36 -4.40
N HIS A 128 12.35 9.37 -3.98
CA HIS A 128 11.88 7.98 -3.89
C HIS A 128 10.62 7.88 -3.01
N GLN A 129 10.66 8.46 -1.81
CA GLN A 129 9.54 8.45 -0.87
C GLN A 129 8.29 9.12 -1.44
N ALA A 130 8.45 10.25 -2.15
CA ALA A 130 7.32 10.91 -2.80
C ALA A 130 6.69 10.05 -3.91
N ALA A 131 7.52 9.33 -4.69
CA ALA A 131 7.03 8.41 -5.72
C ALA A 131 6.29 7.21 -5.10
N VAL A 132 6.83 6.61 -4.04
CA VAL A 132 6.19 5.49 -3.32
C VAL A 132 4.87 5.93 -2.68
N CYS A 133 4.82 7.08 -2.00
CA CYS A 133 3.58 7.61 -1.42
C CYS A 133 2.52 7.90 -2.50
N ALA A 134 2.92 8.47 -3.64
CA ALA A 134 2.01 8.68 -4.77
C ALA A 134 1.45 7.36 -5.33
N ARG A 135 2.22 6.27 -5.27
CA ARG A 135 1.73 4.94 -5.65
C ARG A 135 0.83 4.34 -4.58
N ALA A 136 1.18 4.49 -3.30
CA ALA A 136 0.32 4.09 -2.19
C ALA A 136 -1.07 4.75 -2.29
N TYR A 137 -1.12 6.02 -2.71
CA TYR A 137 -2.37 6.73 -2.98
C TYR A 137 -3.24 6.01 -4.03
N LYS A 138 -2.64 5.50 -5.11
CA LYS A 138 -3.36 4.70 -6.13
C LYS A 138 -3.77 3.34 -5.58
N TRP A 139 -2.86 2.63 -4.91
CA TRP A 139 -3.12 1.31 -4.34
C TRP A 139 -4.27 1.31 -3.35
N ILE A 140 -4.35 2.28 -2.45
CA ILE A 140 -5.45 2.36 -1.48
C ILE A 140 -6.80 2.41 -2.19
N ARG A 141 -6.92 3.15 -3.30
CA ARG A 141 -8.18 3.23 -4.06
C ARG A 141 -8.51 1.91 -4.75
N ILE A 142 -7.51 1.24 -5.33
CA ILE A 142 -7.67 -0.09 -5.95
C ILE A 142 -8.10 -1.12 -4.90
N ILE A 143 -7.34 -1.22 -3.80
CA ILE A 143 -7.59 -2.12 -2.68
C ILE A 143 -8.97 -1.85 -2.10
N PHE A 144 -9.36 -0.58 -1.91
CA PHE A 144 -10.68 -0.22 -1.41
C PHE A 144 -11.80 -0.77 -2.31
N ARG A 145 -11.67 -0.68 -3.64
CA ARG A 145 -12.68 -1.22 -4.57
C ARG A 145 -12.69 -2.74 -4.58
N CYS A 146 -11.53 -3.39 -4.62
CA CYS A 146 -11.41 -4.84 -4.52
C CYS A 146 -12.06 -5.34 -3.23
N TRP A 147 -11.70 -4.73 -2.10
CA TRP A 147 -12.27 -4.98 -0.78
C TRP A 147 -13.78 -4.86 -0.84
N GLN A 148 -14.35 -3.67 -1.11
CA GLN A 148 -15.81 -3.46 -1.12
C GLN A 148 -16.58 -4.45 -2.00
N THR A 149 -16.02 -4.86 -3.14
CA THR A 149 -16.65 -5.77 -4.10
C THR A 149 -16.31 -7.25 -3.90
N ARG A 150 -15.53 -7.58 -2.86
CA ARG A 150 -14.96 -8.92 -2.61
C ARG A 150 -14.30 -9.54 -3.85
N THR A 151 -13.73 -8.71 -4.71
CA THR A 151 -13.11 -9.15 -5.96
C THR A 151 -11.60 -9.11 -5.82
N LYS A 152 -10.93 -10.22 -6.15
CA LYS A 152 -9.47 -10.30 -6.18
C LYS A 152 -8.90 -9.26 -7.16
N TYR A 153 -7.69 -8.80 -6.88
CA TYR A 153 -7.02 -7.88 -7.78
C TYR A 153 -6.64 -8.58 -9.08
N ASP A 154 -6.85 -7.89 -10.20
CA ASP A 154 -6.46 -8.33 -11.54
C ASP A 154 -5.78 -7.14 -12.23
N GLU A 155 -4.50 -7.32 -12.56
CA GLU A 155 -3.67 -6.30 -13.18
C GLU A 155 -4.11 -5.98 -14.61
N ALA A 156 -4.48 -6.98 -15.40
CA ALA A 156 -4.95 -6.79 -16.77
C ALA A 156 -6.22 -5.95 -16.79
N ARG A 157 -7.16 -6.24 -15.87
CA ARG A 157 -8.38 -5.43 -15.71
C ARG A 157 -8.06 -3.99 -15.32
N TYR A 158 -7.07 -3.77 -14.46
CA TYR A 158 -6.67 -2.43 -14.07
C TYR A 158 -6.04 -1.64 -15.23
N VAL A 159 -5.13 -2.26 -15.99
CA VAL A 159 -4.50 -1.64 -17.17
C VAL A 159 -5.54 -1.33 -18.25
N GLU A 160 -6.53 -2.20 -18.46
CA GLU A 160 -7.64 -1.94 -19.38
C GLU A 160 -8.49 -0.74 -18.94
N CYS A 161 -8.78 -0.62 -17.65
CA CYS A 161 -9.43 0.57 -17.11
C CYS A 161 -8.60 1.84 -17.35
N LEU A 162 -7.27 1.78 -17.21
CA LEU A 162 -6.39 2.91 -17.50
C LEU A 162 -6.42 3.30 -18.99
N ARG A 163 -6.49 2.31 -19.89
CA ARG A 163 -6.61 2.50 -21.35
C ARG A 163 -7.90 3.21 -21.70
N LYS A 164 -9.03 2.73 -21.18
CA LYS A 164 -10.35 3.37 -21.39
C LYS A 164 -10.41 4.81 -20.88
N GLN A 165 -9.65 5.11 -19.82
CA GLN A 165 -9.57 6.46 -19.23
C GLN A 165 -8.52 7.36 -19.90
N GLY A 166 -7.85 6.90 -20.97
CA GLY A 166 -6.83 7.68 -21.67
C GLY A 166 -5.60 8.01 -20.82
N SER A 167 -5.25 7.16 -19.85
CA SER A 167 -4.12 7.42 -18.97
C SER A 167 -2.78 7.34 -19.71
N LYS A 168 -1.93 8.36 -19.55
CA LYS A 168 -0.55 8.36 -20.07
C LYS A 168 0.29 7.18 -19.56
N LEU A 169 -0.10 6.61 -18.41
CA LEU A 169 0.56 5.46 -17.81
C LEU A 169 0.53 4.21 -18.71
N VAL A 170 -0.46 4.08 -19.62
CA VAL A 170 -0.55 2.91 -20.50
C VAL A 170 0.62 2.84 -21.48
N GLY A 171 1.07 3.99 -22.00
CA GLY A 171 2.28 4.04 -22.84
C GLY A 171 3.54 3.72 -22.06
N GLU A 172 3.61 4.15 -20.79
CA GLU A 172 4.72 3.86 -19.89
C GLU A 172 4.78 2.35 -19.54
N VAL A 173 3.63 1.69 -19.36
CA VAL A 173 3.55 0.24 -19.13
C VAL A 173 4.07 -0.53 -20.35
N ALA A 174 3.64 -0.15 -21.56
CA ALA A 174 4.11 -0.79 -22.79
C ALA A 174 5.64 -0.66 -22.98
N SER A 175 6.24 0.44 -22.53
CA SER A 175 7.71 0.62 -22.59
C SER A 175 8.49 -0.18 -21.55
N VAL A 176 7.84 -0.64 -20.47
CA VAL A 176 8.48 -1.46 -19.43
C VAL A 176 8.39 -2.96 -19.77
N ALA A 177 7.36 -3.36 -20.51
CA ALA A 177 7.16 -4.73 -20.99
C ALA A 177 7.99 -5.08 -22.24
N ALA A 178 8.59 -4.07 -22.91
CA ALA A 178 9.47 -4.23 -24.06
C ALA A 178 10.95 -4.32 -23.63
#